data_AF-A0A0W1L7L2-F1
#
_entry.id   AF-A0A0W1L7L2-F1
#
_cell.length_a   1.000
_cell.length_b   1.000
_cell.length_c   1.000
_cell.angle_alpha   90.00
_cell.angle_beta   90.00
_cell.angle_gamma   90.00
#
_symmetry.space_group_name_H-M   'P 1'
#
loop_
_entity.id
_entity.type
_entity.pdbx_description
1 polymer ?
#
loop_
_entity_poly.entity_id
_entity_poly.type
_entity_poly.pdbx_seq_one_letter_code
_entity_poly.pdbx_strand_id
1 'polypeptide(L)'
;MKHIIILTIIIIISACQSVNENLLESKKVGRTTPKIFTQGEGLLVIGINPISMTNKMNPTKKAERLISFSLKNIDTGFIKRINHNYKKVSVVSLPSGRYCLNSFDTYVNLKLRHCDAPYFDVESGSVENAGIISVGINYNAQNNEVTHKVFEVYRDNKILTKSLSKSDKLKVKIFFENLNHLSILKTWYVKTPFGKDRVIRLKKNGKAEIQKYAQNQSYYLHGKWEYRKNEYILSFYKGNLNYRIKEHKGMVVGLVTSKFKTSELWSTFDEHWIIIGKSSLVNDKYSFDIANRNYLVIAPGIKYPKVAFERGIQGEIDLIFNLKKDSTLPKGSIYKPIDINVQASSFSEEISNLIVSEFDSFRYSITGQVSPLIESVNERISLSINDGVPTVSFENNPKRVFESYEHANKSSQN
;
A
#
# COMPACT_ATOMS: atom_id res chain seq x y z
N MET A 1 36.19 33.26 -72.31
CA MET A 1 34.76 33.50 -72.00
C MET A 1 34.49 32.99 -70.60
N LYS A 2 34.16 33.91 -69.70
CA LYS A 2 33.76 33.69 -68.30
C LYS A 2 32.24 33.57 -68.27
N HIS A 3 31.67 32.66 -67.47
CA HIS A 3 30.37 32.80 -66.77
C HIS A 3 30.36 31.74 -65.66
N ILE A 4 30.57 32.10 -64.39
CA ILE A 4 29.62 32.65 -63.40
C ILE A 4 28.62 31.58 -62.94
N ILE A 5 28.93 30.98 -61.78
CA ILE A 5 28.01 30.21 -60.94
C ILE A 5 27.37 31.22 -59.98
N ILE A 6 26.05 31.34 -60.03
CA ILE A 6 25.24 32.16 -59.12
C ILE A 6 25.05 31.36 -57.83
N LEU A 7 25.60 31.86 -56.73
CA LEU A 7 25.39 31.36 -55.37
C LEU A 7 24.37 32.28 -54.68
N THR A 8 23.15 31.79 -54.45
CA THR A 8 22.12 32.52 -53.72
C THR A 8 22.37 32.39 -52.21
N ILE A 9 22.80 33.49 -51.58
CA ILE A 9 22.95 33.63 -50.14
C ILE A 9 21.59 34.06 -49.57
N ILE A 10 20.96 33.21 -48.75
CA ILE A 10 19.81 33.58 -47.93
C ILE A 10 20.34 34.05 -46.56
N ILE A 11 20.17 35.34 -46.28
CA ILE A 11 20.43 35.97 -44.98
C ILE A 11 19.16 35.85 -44.15
N ILE A 12 19.21 35.13 -43.02
CA ILE A 12 18.18 35.19 -41.98
C ILE A 12 18.75 36.04 -40.84
N ILE A 13 18.20 37.25 -40.69
CA ILE A 13 18.48 38.17 -39.59
C ILE A 13 17.77 37.66 -38.34
N SER A 14 18.56 37.34 -37.32
CA SER A 14 18.09 37.03 -35.96
C SER A 14 17.62 38.31 -35.27
N ALA A 15 16.31 38.42 -35.00
CA ALA A 15 15.77 39.41 -34.09
C ALA A 15 15.82 38.84 -32.66
N CYS A 16 16.86 39.23 -31.91
CA CYS A 16 16.96 38.99 -30.48
C CYS A 16 16.06 40.02 -29.76
N GLN A 17 14.87 39.61 -29.32
CA GLN A 17 14.10 40.39 -28.35
C GLN A 17 14.49 39.94 -26.95
N SER A 18 15.07 40.86 -26.18
CA SER A 18 15.37 40.72 -24.76
C SER A 18 14.07 40.58 -23.97
N VAL A 19 13.82 39.40 -23.41
CA VAL A 19 12.73 39.17 -22.47
C VAL A 19 13.22 39.53 -21.07
N ASN A 20 12.49 40.45 -20.45
CA ASN A 20 12.59 40.91 -19.07
C ASN A 20 12.84 39.76 -18.08
N GLU A 21 14.00 39.77 -17.43
CA GLU A 21 14.26 39.04 -16.19
C GLU A 21 13.68 39.86 -15.03
N ASN A 22 12.41 39.67 -14.70
CA ASN A 22 11.88 39.98 -13.38
C ASN A 22 10.60 39.17 -13.12
N LEU A 23 10.50 38.63 -11.91
CA LEU A 23 9.44 37.76 -11.38
C LEU A 23 9.39 36.31 -11.88
N LEU A 24 10.27 35.48 -11.30
CA LEU A 24 9.85 34.16 -10.84
C LEU A 24 10.78 33.71 -9.70
N GLU A 25 10.44 34.14 -8.49
CA GLU A 25 10.74 33.34 -7.29
C GLU A 25 10.01 32.00 -7.43
N SER A 26 10.61 31.10 -8.19
CA SER A 26 10.18 29.72 -8.27
C SER A 26 10.38 29.12 -6.89
N LYS A 27 9.26 28.86 -6.20
CA LYS A 27 9.20 27.85 -5.15
C LYS A 27 9.99 26.65 -5.68
N LYS A 28 11.08 26.27 -4.99
CA LYS A 28 11.82 25.04 -5.25
C LYS A 28 10.90 23.84 -5.01
N VAL A 29 10.01 23.57 -5.96
CA VAL A 29 9.38 22.27 -6.14
C VAL A 29 10.53 21.33 -6.43
N GLY A 30 10.82 20.44 -5.48
CA GLY A 30 11.97 19.53 -5.57
C GLY A 30 12.00 18.87 -6.95
N ARG A 31 13.09 19.04 -7.69
CA ARG A 31 13.29 18.44 -9.02
C ARG A 31 13.03 16.94 -8.90
N THR A 32 11.89 16.48 -9.39
CA THR A 32 11.61 15.05 -9.54
C THR A 32 12.46 14.57 -10.71
N THR A 33 13.54 13.85 -10.44
CA THR A 33 14.27 13.16 -11.51
C THR A 33 13.33 12.17 -12.19
N PRO A 34 13.20 12.19 -13.53
CA PRO A 34 12.45 11.19 -14.26
C PRO A 34 12.96 9.78 -13.92
N LYS A 35 12.04 8.83 -13.70
CA LYS A 35 12.41 7.43 -13.47
C LYS A 35 12.90 6.86 -14.80
N ILE A 36 14.08 6.24 -14.80
CA ILE A 36 14.59 5.49 -15.94
C ILE A 36 14.10 4.04 -15.79
N PHE A 37 13.32 3.58 -16.76
CA PHE A 37 12.78 2.22 -16.78
C PHE A 37 13.74 1.26 -17.47
N THR A 38 13.83 0.04 -16.93
CA THR A 38 14.51 -1.04 -17.65
C THR A 38 13.60 -1.49 -18.79
N GLN A 39 14.11 -1.57 -20.02
CA GLN A 39 13.30 -2.04 -21.16
C GLN A 39 12.78 -3.47 -20.94
N GLY A 40 11.60 -3.75 -21.48
CA GLY A 40 10.92 -5.06 -21.41
C GLY A 40 9.43 -4.92 -21.11
N GLU A 41 8.78 -6.00 -20.73
CA GLU A 41 7.33 -6.02 -20.43
C GLU A 41 7.05 -6.18 -18.93
N GLY A 42 6.01 -5.53 -18.45
CA GLY A 42 5.40 -5.73 -17.14
C GLY A 42 3.90 -6.01 -17.28
N LEU A 43 3.30 -6.58 -16.23
CA LEU A 43 1.84 -6.66 -16.14
C LEU A 43 1.30 -5.51 -15.33
N LEU A 44 0.20 -4.90 -15.77
CA LEU A 44 -0.57 -3.95 -15.01
C LEU A 44 -1.94 -4.54 -14.65
N VAL A 45 -2.26 -4.53 -13.36
CA VAL A 45 -3.59 -4.85 -12.82
C VAL A 45 -4.34 -3.54 -12.61
N ILE A 46 -5.46 -3.37 -13.29
CA ILE A 46 -6.23 -2.12 -13.28
C ILE A 46 -7.74 -2.38 -13.36
N GLY A 47 -8.52 -1.65 -12.58
CA GLY A 47 -9.98 -1.61 -12.68
C GLY A 47 -10.48 -0.20 -12.97
N ILE A 48 -11.62 -0.09 -13.66
CA ILE A 48 -12.34 1.17 -13.83
C ILE A 48 -13.72 0.99 -13.19
N ASN A 49 -14.12 1.96 -12.36
CA ASN A 49 -15.45 2.04 -11.78
C ASN A 49 -16.16 3.27 -12.35
N PRO A 50 -16.85 3.13 -13.48
CA PRO A 50 -17.60 4.23 -14.08
C PRO A 50 -18.85 4.59 -13.26
N ILE A 51 -19.02 5.88 -12.95
CA ILE A 51 -20.17 6.41 -12.19
C ILE A 51 -20.79 7.61 -12.91
N SER A 52 -22.09 7.84 -12.77
CA SER A 52 -22.72 9.03 -13.33
C SER A 52 -22.36 10.23 -12.46
N MET A 53 -22.24 11.40 -13.08
CA MET A 53 -22.05 12.68 -12.38
C MET A 53 -23.25 13.59 -12.56
N THR A 54 -23.45 14.49 -11.59
CA THR A 54 -24.33 15.64 -11.74
C THR A 54 -23.65 16.76 -12.54
N ASN A 55 -24.42 17.77 -12.97
CA ASN A 55 -23.89 18.98 -13.62
C ASN A 55 -22.87 19.75 -12.77
N LYS A 56 -22.87 19.55 -11.43
CA LYS A 56 -21.87 20.13 -10.52
C LYS A 56 -20.60 19.29 -10.40
N MET A 57 -20.39 18.31 -11.28
CA MET A 57 -19.26 17.36 -11.25
C MET A 57 -19.16 16.57 -9.94
N ASN A 58 -20.31 16.35 -9.26
CA ASN A 58 -20.37 15.49 -8.09
C ASN A 58 -20.73 14.07 -8.50
N PRO A 59 -20.07 13.05 -7.92
CA PRO A 59 -20.35 11.66 -8.20
C PRO A 59 -21.75 11.30 -7.67
N THR A 60 -22.47 10.46 -8.42
CA THR A 60 -23.74 9.88 -7.98
C THR A 60 -23.55 8.43 -7.57
N LYS A 61 -24.59 7.82 -7.00
CA LYS A 61 -24.62 6.36 -6.73
C LYS A 61 -24.95 5.52 -7.98
N LYS A 62 -25.28 6.16 -9.11
CA LYS A 62 -25.60 5.46 -10.35
C LYS A 62 -24.31 5.08 -11.06
N ALA A 63 -24.22 3.82 -11.45
CA ALA A 63 -23.06 3.31 -12.16
C ALA A 63 -23.24 3.55 -13.68
N GLU A 64 -22.16 3.88 -14.38
CA GLU A 64 -22.17 4.21 -15.81
C GLU A 64 -21.62 3.11 -16.70
N ARG A 65 -22.04 3.05 -17.97
CA ARG A 65 -21.55 2.03 -18.90
C ARG A 65 -20.34 2.49 -19.72
N LEU A 66 -19.23 1.77 -19.55
CA LEU A 66 -18.04 1.86 -20.40
C LEU A 66 -17.88 0.60 -21.24
N ILE A 67 -17.58 0.78 -22.54
CA ILE A 67 -17.23 -0.28 -23.48
C ILE A 67 -15.76 -0.65 -23.31
N SER A 68 -14.89 0.35 -23.33
CA SER A 68 -13.44 0.19 -23.23
C SER A 68 -12.78 1.43 -22.67
N PHE A 69 -11.51 1.27 -22.30
CA PHE A 69 -10.62 2.39 -22.00
C PHE A 69 -9.28 2.13 -22.66
N SER A 70 -8.42 3.14 -22.72
CA SER A 70 -7.05 2.98 -23.18
C SER A 70 -6.04 3.58 -22.22
N LEU A 71 -4.85 3.00 -22.22
CA LEU A 71 -3.69 3.50 -21.50
C LEU A 71 -2.68 4.04 -22.51
N LYS A 72 -2.01 5.14 -22.18
CA LYS A 72 -0.93 5.71 -22.99
C LYS A 72 0.34 5.73 -22.18
N ASN A 73 1.39 5.13 -22.71
CA ASN A 73 2.75 5.32 -22.23
C ASN A 73 3.16 6.75 -22.59
N ILE A 74 3.36 7.60 -21.58
CA ILE A 74 3.67 9.02 -21.81
C ILE A 74 5.09 9.22 -22.32
N ASP A 75 5.98 8.27 -22.07
CA ASP A 75 7.38 8.34 -22.46
C ASP A 75 7.56 7.93 -23.93
N THR A 76 6.83 6.91 -24.40
CA THR A 76 6.99 6.34 -25.75
C THR A 76 5.84 6.65 -26.70
N GLY A 77 4.71 7.15 -26.20
CA GLY A 77 3.49 7.36 -26.98
C GLY A 77 2.70 6.09 -27.28
N PHE A 78 3.16 4.90 -26.84
CA PHE A 78 2.45 3.62 -27.02
C PHE A 78 1.04 3.65 -26.40
N ILE A 79 0.02 3.20 -27.12
CA ILE A 79 -1.37 3.17 -26.64
C ILE A 79 -1.91 1.74 -26.65
N LYS A 80 -2.48 1.31 -25.52
CA LYS A 80 -3.15 0.02 -25.37
C LYS A 80 -4.63 0.21 -25.04
N ARG A 81 -5.52 -0.26 -25.92
CA ARG A 81 -6.97 -0.34 -25.66
C ARG A 81 -7.31 -1.62 -24.89
N ILE A 82 -8.22 -1.51 -23.93
CA ILE A 82 -8.64 -2.56 -23.00
C ILE A 82 -10.17 -2.57 -22.97
N ASN A 83 -10.77 -3.72 -23.26
CA ASN A 83 -12.22 -3.89 -23.14
C ASN A 83 -12.61 -3.89 -21.66
N HIS A 84 -13.57 -3.02 -21.33
CA HIS A 84 -14.00 -2.86 -19.95
C HIS A 84 -14.95 -4.01 -19.57
N ASN A 85 -14.79 -4.51 -18.34
CA ASN A 85 -15.69 -5.49 -17.77
C ASN A 85 -16.20 -4.96 -16.43
N TYR A 86 -17.50 -4.65 -16.39
CA TYR A 86 -18.18 -3.88 -15.33
C TYR A 86 -18.01 -4.39 -13.89
N LYS A 87 -17.50 -5.62 -13.70
CA LYS A 87 -17.32 -6.22 -12.38
C LYS A 87 -15.91 -6.77 -12.15
N LYS A 88 -14.99 -6.54 -13.08
CA LYS A 88 -13.68 -7.19 -13.07
C LYS A 88 -12.57 -6.19 -13.31
N VAL A 89 -11.44 -6.50 -12.70
CA VAL A 89 -10.16 -5.87 -13.03
C VAL A 89 -9.59 -6.53 -14.26
N SER A 90 -8.80 -5.79 -15.04
CA SER A 90 -8.05 -6.29 -16.18
C SER A 90 -6.58 -6.49 -15.80
N VAL A 91 -5.98 -7.56 -16.33
CA VAL A 91 -4.53 -7.78 -16.30
C VAL A 91 -4.00 -7.62 -17.72
N VAL A 92 -3.08 -6.69 -17.91
CA VAL A 92 -2.63 -6.24 -19.23
C VAL A 92 -1.11 -6.27 -19.28
N SER A 93 -0.53 -6.95 -20.28
CA SER A 93 0.90 -6.83 -20.56
C SER A 93 1.17 -5.51 -21.28
N LEU A 94 2.17 -4.79 -20.79
CA LEU A 94 2.56 -3.46 -21.26
C LEU A 94 4.09 -3.36 -21.30
N PRO A 95 4.67 -2.68 -22.31
CA PRO A 95 6.07 -2.27 -22.25
C PRO A 95 6.34 -1.43 -20.99
N SER A 96 7.55 -1.50 -20.46
CA SER A 96 7.93 -0.68 -19.32
C SER A 96 7.86 0.82 -19.65
N GLY A 97 7.52 1.62 -18.64
CA GLY A 97 7.35 3.06 -18.78
C GLY A 97 6.27 3.62 -17.86
N ARG A 98 6.06 4.93 -17.95
CA ARG A 98 4.99 5.63 -17.24
C ARG A 98 3.73 5.72 -18.10
N TYR A 99 2.59 5.39 -17.50
CA TYR A 99 1.29 5.34 -18.14
C TYR A 99 0.31 6.34 -17.52
N CYS A 100 -0.52 6.92 -18.37
CA CYS A 100 -1.75 7.62 -17.99
C CYS A 100 -2.96 6.85 -18.53
N LEU A 101 -4.13 7.12 -17.96
CA LEU A 101 -5.40 6.67 -18.49
C LEU A 101 -5.81 7.59 -19.64
N ASN A 102 -5.66 7.14 -20.89
CA ASN A 102 -5.65 7.94 -22.12
C ASN A 102 -7.03 8.32 -22.67
N SER A 103 -7.97 7.38 -22.65
CA SER A 103 -9.35 7.66 -23.05
C SER A 103 -10.33 6.59 -22.60
N PHE A 104 -11.61 6.95 -22.61
CA PHE A 104 -12.75 6.09 -22.34
C PHE A 104 -13.66 6.05 -23.55
N ASP A 105 -14.11 4.86 -23.94
CA ASP A 105 -15.16 4.68 -24.93
C ASP A 105 -16.46 4.34 -24.18
N THR A 106 -17.42 5.25 -24.26
CA THR A 106 -18.71 5.13 -23.58
C THR A 106 -19.71 4.31 -24.40
N TYR A 107 -20.81 3.87 -23.78
CA TYR A 107 -21.85 3.09 -24.47
C TYR A 107 -22.56 3.85 -25.61
N VAL A 108 -22.48 5.19 -25.60
CA VAL A 108 -22.98 6.06 -26.68
C VAL A 108 -21.92 6.35 -27.75
N ASN A 109 -20.85 5.55 -27.81
CA ASN A 109 -19.73 5.67 -28.76
C ASN A 109 -18.98 7.01 -28.70
N LEU A 110 -19.05 7.73 -27.58
CA LEU A 110 -18.25 8.93 -27.35
C LEU A 110 -16.91 8.56 -26.72
N LYS A 111 -15.83 9.12 -27.27
CA LYS A 111 -14.45 8.93 -26.83
C LYS A 111 -13.98 10.11 -25.99
N LEU A 112 -13.86 9.91 -24.69
CA LEU A 112 -13.45 10.93 -23.72
C LEU A 112 -11.95 10.82 -23.49
N ARG A 113 -11.17 11.83 -23.87
CA ARG A 113 -9.71 11.83 -23.66
C ARG A 113 -9.39 12.27 -22.24
N HIS A 114 -8.49 11.54 -21.59
CA HIS A 114 -7.93 11.85 -20.28
C HIS A 114 -6.44 11.55 -20.40
N CYS A 115 -5.50 12.33 -19.87
CA CYS A 115 -4.11 11.84 -19.73
C CYS A 115 -3.42 12.56 -18.57
N ASP A 116 -4.20 12.78 -17.53
CA ASP A 116 -3.73 13.38 -16.30
C ASP A 116 -3.59 12.30 -15.23
N ALA A 117 -3.22 12.73 -14.03
CA ALA A 117 -3.19 11.88 -12.87
C ALA A 117 -4.50 11.06 -12.72
N PRO A 118 -4.42 9.84 -12.18
CA PRO A 118 -3.22 9.16 -11.68
C PRO A 118 -2.29 8.64 -12.78
N TYR A 119 -0.98 8.70 -12.53
CA TYR A 119 0.03 8.01 -13.34
C TYR A 119 0.40 6.65 -12.74
N PHE A 120 0.73 5.69 -13.59
CA PHE A 120 1.13 4.35 -13.22
C PHE A 120 2.46 4.02 -13.86
N ASP A 121 3.38 3.47 -13.09
CA ASP A 121 4.70 3.11 -13.59
C ASP A 121 4.73 1.59 -13.76
N VAL A 122 5.04 1.11 -14.96
CA VAL A 122 5.19 -0.32 -15.29
C VAL A 122 6.67 -0.62 -15.41
N GLU A 123 7.20 -1.50 -14.55
CA GLU A 123 8.59 -1.95 -14.62
C GLU A 123 8.68 -3.29 -15.36
N SER A 124 9.75 -3.48 -16.13
CA SER A 124 10.04 -4.77 -16.76
C SER A 124 10.12 -5.88 -15.70
N GLY A 125 9.32 -6.93 -15.89
CA GLY A 125 9.22 -8.05 -14.97
C GLY A 125 8.39 -7.88 -13.72
N SER A 126 7.71 -6.75 -13.59
CA SER A 126 6.87 -6.50 -12.44
C SER A 126 5.41 -6.78 -12.76
N VAL A 127 4.64 -7.07 -11.72
CA VAL A 127 3.19 -7.01 -11.75
C VAL A 127 2.81 -5.82 -10.92
N GLU A 128 2.30 -4.77 -11.56
CA GLU A 128 2.00 -3.48 -10.95
C GLU A 128 0.50 -3.34 -10.69
N ASN A 129 0.17 -2.69 -9.58
CA ASN A 129 -1.22 -2.45 -9.20
C ASN A 129 -1.59 -0.97 -9.39
N ALA A 130 -2.41 -0.70 -10.41
CA ALA A 130 -2.93 0.64 -10.67
C ALA A 130 -4.07 1.04 -9.70
N GLY A 131 -4.77 0.06 -9.11
CA GLY A 131 -5.99 0.27 -8.36
C GLY A 131 -7.26 0.16 -9.20
N ILE A 132 -8.39 0.40 -8.55
CA ILE A 132 -9.69 0.66 -9.19
C ILE A 132 -9.88 2.16 -9.24
N ILE A 133 -10.01 2.70 -10.45
CA ILE A 133 -10.13 4.14 -10.70
C ILE A 133 -11.60 4.47 -10.86
N SER A 134 -12.13 5.33 -10.01
CA SER A 134 -13.51 5.83 -10.15
C SER A 134 -13.53 7.01 -11.10
N VAL A 135 -14.27 6.84 -12.19
CA VAL A 135 -14.38 7.82 -13.27
C VAL A 135 -15.82 8.24 -13.35
N GLY A 136 -16.09 9.50 -13.04
CA GLY A 136 -17.42 10.04 -13.23
C GLY A 136 -17.60 10.61 -14.63
N ILE A 137 -18.78 10.40 -15.20
CA ILE A 137 -19.17 10.87 -16.53
C ILE A 137 -20.50 11.61 -16.41
N ASN A 138 -20.58 12.82 -16.99
CA ASN A 138 -21.82 13.58 -17.10
C ASN A 138 -22.15 13.81 -18.58
N TYR A 139 -23.37 13.44 -18.97
CA TYR A 139 -23.93 13.72 -20.29
C TYR A 139 -24.85 14.93 -20.17
N ASN A 140 -24.39 16.10 -20.62
CA ASN A 140 -25.23 17.29 -20.64
C ASN A 140 -26.04 17.33 -21.93
N ALA A 141 -27.30 16.90 -21.84
CA ALA A 141 -28.22 16.88 -22.98
C ALA A 141 -28.53 18.29 -23.54
N GLN A 142 -28.38 19.35 -22.74
CA GLN A 142 -28.75 20.72 -23.15
C GLN A 142 -27.78 21.31 -24.16
N ASN A 143 -26.50 20.98 -24.06
CA ASN A 143 -25.44 21.52 -24.93
C ASN A 143 -24.69 20.42 -25.71
N ASN A 144 -25.16 19.16 -25.61
CA ASN A 144 -24.53 17.99 -26.22
C ASN A 144 -23.04 17.81 -25.82
N GLU A 145 -22.68 18.24 -24.61
CA GLU A 145 -21.34 18.07 -24.06
C GLU A 145 -21.26 16.86 -23.14
N VAL A 146 -20.13 16.17 -23.18
CA VAL A 146 -19.81 15.11 -22.22
C VAL A 146 -18.57 15.51 -21.46
N THR A 147 -18.71 15.53 -20.13
CA THR A 147 -17.61 15.86 -19.23
C THR A 147 -17.27 14.63 -18.38
N HIS A 148 -16.00 14.48 -18.03
CA HIS A 148 -15.53 13.41 -17.16
C HIS A 148 -14.59 13.93 -16.08
N LYS A 149 -14.50 13.19 -14.99
CA LYS A 149 -13.56 13.47 -13.90
C LYS A 149 -13.12 12.17 -13.23
N VAL A 150 -11.84 12.08 -12.90
CA VAL A 150 -11.31 11.03 -12.03
C VAL A 150 -11.47 11.48 -10.58
N PHE A 151 -12.18 10.70 -9.77
CA PHE A 151 -12.46 11.04 -8.36
C PHE A 151 -11.45 10.41 -7.43
N GLU A 152 -11.33 9.08 -7.49
CA GLU A 152 -10.61 8.31 -6.49
C GLU A 152 -9.91 7.12 -7.13
N VAL A 153 -8.79 6.72 -6.53
CA VAL A 153 -8.03 5.54 -6.90
C VAL A 153 -7.97 4.62 -5.69
N TYR A 154 -8.76 3.56 -5.70
CA TYR A 154 -8.79 2.57 -4.65
C TYR A 154 -7.73 1.49 -4.94
N ARG A 155 -6.63 1.49 -4.18
CA ARG A 155 -5.58 0.49 -4.30
C ARG A 155 -5.74 -0.67 -3.30
N ASP A 156 -6.96 -0.96 -2.87
CA ASP A 156 -7.22 -2.10 -1.99
C ASP A 156 -6.97 -3.42 -2.74
N ASN A 157 -5.83 -4.04 -2.44
CA ASN A 157 -5.39 -5.33 -2.98
C ASN A 157 -6.46 -6.43 -2.82
N LYS A 158 -7.28 -6.40 -1.76
CA LYS A 158 -8.28 -7.44 -1.52
C LYS A 158 -9.41 -7.37 -2.53
N ILE A 159 -9.87 -6.16 -2.82
CA ILE A 159 -10.94 -5.94 -3.80
C ILE A 159 -10.42 -6.36 -5.18
N LEU A 160 -9.23 -5.93 -5.54
CA LEU A 160 -8.62 -6.24 -6.84
C LEU A 160 -8.40 -7.75 -7.05
N THR A 161 -7.82 -8.45 -6.06
CA THR A 161 -7.52 -9.88 -6.19
C THR A 161 -8.78 -10.76 -6.21
N LYS A 162 -9.82 -10.36 -5.48
CA LYS A 162 -11.14 -11.01 -5.56
C LYS A 162 -11.82 -10.74 -6.90
N SER A 163 -11.60 -9.57 -7.49
CA SER A 163 -12.14 -9.19 -8.81
C SER A 163 -11.39 -9.78 -10.00
N LEU A 164 -10.23 -10.44 -9.79
CA LEU A 164 -9.51 -11.11 -10.87
C LEU A 164 -10.25 -12.37 -11.34
N SER A 165 -10.41 -12.50 -12.66
CA SER A 165 -10.92 -13.72 -13.26
C SER A 165 -9.94 -14.90 -13.08
N LYS A 166 -10.42 -16.15 -13.21
CA LYS A 166 -9.54 -17.34 -13.16
C LYS A 166 -8.44 -17.28 -14.23
N SER A 167 -8.76 -16.81 -15.44
CA SER A 167 -7.80 -16.68 -16.53
C SER A 167 -6.77 -15.59 -16.25
N ASP A 168 -7.15 -14.46 -15.66
CA ASP A 168 -6.20 -13.40 -15.32
C ASP A 168 -5.28 -13.79 -14.16
N LYS A 169 -5.79 -14.54 -13.17
CA LYS A 169 -4.94 -15.16 -12.13
C LYS A 169 -3.89 -16.09 -12.76
N LEU A 170 -4.29 -16.88 -13.76
CA LEU A 170 -3.37 -17.76 -14.48
C LEU A 170 -2.35 -16.97 -15.31
N LYS A 171 -2.73 -15.87 -15.97
CA LYS A 171 -1.78 -14.99 -16.68
C LYS A 171 -0.71 -14.45 -15.74
N VAL A 172 -1.11 -13.93 -14.59
CA VAL A 172 -0.17 -13.43 -13.57
C VAL A 172 0.78 -14.54 -13.13
N LYS A 173 0.24 -15.74 -12.94
CA LYS A 173 1.03 -16.91 -12.54
C LYS A 173 2.07 -17.30 -13.60
N ILE A 174 1.65 -17.48 -14.85
CA ILE A 174 2.53 -17.82 -15.99
C ILE A 174 3.59 -16.74 -16.18
N PHE A 175 3.21 -15.47 -16.03
CA PHE A 175 4.16 -14.36 -16.08
C PHE A 175 5.28 -14.57 -15.06
N PHE A 176 4.96 -14.80 -13.78
CA PHE A 176 6.00 -15.08 -12.78
C PHE A 176 6.84 -16.34 -13.05
N GLU A 177 6.22 -17.43 -13.52
CA GLU A 177 6.92 -18.69 -13.80
C GLU A 177 7.94 -18.57 -14.95
N ASN A 178 7.68 -17.70 -15.93
CA ASN A 178 8.56 -17.51 -17.09
C ASN A 178 9.67 -16.49 -16.87
N LEU A 179 9.76 -15.89 -15.68
CA LEU A 179 10.56 -14.69 -15.43
C LEU A 179 11.91 -14.98 -14.73
N ASN A 180 12.64 -15.98 -15.23
CA ASN A 180 14.00 -16.30 -14.76
C ASN A 180 15.02 -15.16 -15.00
N HIS A 181 14.73 -14.20 -15.90
CA HIS A 181 15.67 -13.16 -16.35
C HIS A 181 15.51 -11.79 -15.68
N LEU A 182 14.68 -11.65 -14.65
CA LEU A 182 14.35 -10.31 -14.15
C LEU A 182 15.48 -9.57 -13.46
N SER A 183 15.52 -8.27 -13.69
CA SER A 183 16.31 -7.32 -12.91
C SER A 183 15.81 -7.25 -11.46
N ILE A 184 14.53 -7.54 -11.20
CA ILE A 184 13.91 -7.59 -9.87
C ILE A 184 14.10 -8.98 -9.27
N LEU A 185 14.77 -9.02 -8.12
CA LEU A 185 14.90 -10.21 -7.27
C LEU A 185 13.65 -10.40 -6.40
N LYS A 186 13.10 -9.31 -5.86
CA LYS A 186 12.03 -9.37 -4.86
C LYS A 186 11.19 -8.11 -4.82
N THR A 187 9.90 -8.25 -4.55
CA THR A 187 8.97 -7.14 -4.36
C THR A 187 8.16 -7.35 -3.08
N TRP A 188 8.10 -6.31 -2.25
CA TRP A 188 7.25 -6.26 -1.06
C TRP A 188 6.27 -5.10 -1.15
N TYR A 189 5.00 -5.38 -0.83
CA TYR A 189 3.94 -4.39 -0.72
C TYR A 189 3.75 -4.04 0.75
N VAL A 190 4.00 -2.77 1.08
CA VAL A 190 4.12 -2.30 2.46
C VAL A 190 3.00 -1.33 2.78
N LYS A 191 2.19 -1.68 3.78
CA LYS A 191 1.21 -0.78 4.37
C LYS A 191 1.75 -0.28 5.70
N THR A 192 2.01 1.02 5.79
CA THR A 192 2.45 1.62 7.05
C THR A 192 1.23 1.96 7.92
N PRO A 193 1.29 1.81 9.25
CA PRO A 193 0.12 2.04 10.12
C PRO A 193 -0.50 3.44 10.00
N PHE A 194 0.30 4.43 9.58
CA PHE A 194 -0.12 5.83 9.52
C PHE A 194 0.34 6.55 8.25
N GLY A 195 0.62 5.80 7.18
CA GLY A 195 1.18 6.37 5.95
C GLY A 195 0.70 5.65 4.70
N LYS A 196 1.02 6.26 3.56
CA LYS A 196 0.63 5.77 2.23
C LYS A 196 1.34 4.44 1.91
N ASP A 197 0.65 3.58 1.18
CA ASP A 197 1.19 2.31 0.69
C ASP A 197 2.49 2.53 -0.08
N ARG A 198 3.43 1.60 0.10
CA ARG A 198 4.74 1.62 -0.56
C ARG A 198 5.02 0.28 -1.23
N VAL A 199 5.82 0.30 -2.28
CA VAL A 199 6.38 -0.91 -2.89
C VAL A 199 7.89 -0.87 -2.71
N ILE A 200 8.45 -1.91 -2.10
CA ILE A 200 9.90 -2.07 -1.96
C ILE A 200 10.34 -3.14 -2.96
N ARG A 201 11.27 -2.80 -3.84
CA ARG A 201 11.84 -3.72 -4.83
C ARG A 201 13.33 -3.93 -4.58
N LEU A 202 13.76 -5.18 -4.51
CA LEU A 202 15.16 -5.58 -4.58
C LEU A 202 15.50 -5.96 -6.01
N LYS A 203 16.61 -5.46 -6.53
CA LYS A 203 17.12 -5.80 -7.85
C LYS A 203 18.31 -6.76 -7.73
N LYS A 204 18.47 -7.70 -8.67
CA LYS A 204 19.56 -8.71 -8.65
C LYS A 204 20.96 -8.08 -8.61
N ASN A 205 21.12 -6.87 -9.12
CA ASN A 205 22.38 -6.10 -9.09
C ASN A 205 22.65 -5.37 -7.75
N GLY A 206 22.01 -5.78 -6.66
CA GLY A 206 22.20 -5.17 -5.33
C GLY A 206 21.54 -3.81 -5.15
N LYS A 207 20.78 -3.29 -6.14
CA LYS A 207 20.03 -2.03 -6.00
C LYS A 207 18.67 -2.26 -5.35
N ALA A 208 18.23 -1.33 -4.53
CA ALA A 208 16.90 -1.32 -3.93
C ALA A 208 16.12 -0.08 -4.34
N GLU A 209 14.80 -0.19 -4.40
CA GLU A 209 13.88 0.89 -4.73
C GLU A 209 12.68 0.89 -3.77
N ILE A 210 12.29 2.06 -3.27
CA ILE A 210 11.00 2.25 -2.59
C ILE A 210 10.16 3.19 -3.41
N GLN A 211 9.05 2.70 -3.93
CA GLN A 211 8.02 3.52 -4.54
C GLN A 211 7.01 3.94 -3.47
N LYS A 212 6.79 5.24 -3.32
CA LYS A 212 5.69 5.81 -2.55
C LYS A 212 4.60 6.27 -3.51
N TYR A 213 3.39 5.76 -3.33
CA TYR A 213 2.27 6.24 -4.12
C TYR A 213 1.74 7.56 -3.54
N ALA A 214 1.63 8.60 -4.37
CA ALA A 214 0.75 9.73 -4.10
C ALA A 214 -0.38 9.78 -5.13
N GLN A 215 -1.37 10.66 -4.91
CA GLN A 215 -2.50 10.83 -5.83
C GLN A 215 -2.03 11.29 -7.21
N ASN A 216 -1.09 12.24 -7.25
CA ASN A 216 -0.70 12.91 -8.49
C ASN A 216 0.61 12.40 -9.08
N GLN A 217 1.49 11.80 -8.27
CA GLN A 217 2.79 11.32 -8.73
C GLN A 217 3.32 10.19 -7.84
N SER A 218 4.06 9.25 -8.43
CA SER A 218 4.84 8.28 -7.66
C SER A 218 6.21 8.88 -7.33
N TYR A 219 6.66 8.70 -6.09
CA TYR A 219 8.00 9.10 -5.64
C TYR A 219 8.87 7.87 -5.42
N TYR A 220 10.16 7.98 -5.74
CA TYR A 220 11.10 6.87 -5.66
C TYR A 220 12.27 7.18 -4.74
N LEU A 221 12.58 6.24 -3.87
CA LEU A 221 13.83 6.22 -3.11
C LEU A 221 14.71 5.12 -3.68
N HIS A 222 15.93 5.45 -4.07
CA HIS A 222 16.90 4.48 -4.56
C HIS A 222 17.96 4.21 -3.50
N GLY A 223 18.35 2.95 -3.39
CA GLY A 223 19.30 2.49 -2.39
C GLY A 223 20.05 1.25 -2.84
N LYS A 224 20.74 0.64 -1.88
CA LYS A 224 21.38 -0.68 -2.05
C LYS A 224 20.74 -1.66 -1.10
N TRP A 225 20.86 -2.95 -1.38
CA TRP A 225 20.53 -3.99 -0.43
C TRP A 225 21.62 -5.05 -0.35
N GLU A 226 21.67 -5.73 0.78
CA GLU A 226 22.47 -6.92 1.00
C GLU A 226 21.70 -7.92 1.85
N TYR A 227 22.06 -9.20 1.75
CA TYR A 227 21.50 -10.25 2.59
C TYR A 227 22.55 -10.72 3.60
N ARG A 228 22.29 -10.53 4.90
CA ARG A 228 23.20 -10.94 5.98
C ARG A 228 22.41 -11.47 7.15
N LYS A 229 22.88 -12.58 7.76
CA LYS A 229 22.30 -13.16 8.99
C LYS A 229 20.77 -13.37 8.92
N ASN A 230 20.28 -13.87 7.78
CA ASN A 230 18.84 -14.06 7.49
C ASN A 230 18.00 -12.76 7.45
N GLU A 231 18.61 -11.64 7.07
CA GLU A 231 17.96 -10.34 6.93
C GLU A 231 18.36 -9.70 5.61
N TYR A 232 17.40 -9.02 4.97
CA TYR A 232 17.68 -8.07 3.90
C TYR A 232 17.94 -6.71 4.53
N ILE A 233 19.15 -6.19 4.39
CA ILE A 233 19.53 -4.86 4.86
C ILE A 233 19.47 -3.93 3.66
N LEU A 234 18.60 -2.94 3.69
CA LEU A 234 18.45 -1.94 2.64
C LEU A 234 18.92 -0.60 3.16
N SER A 235 19.77 0.08 2.40
CA SER A 235 20.32 1.38 2.75
C SER A 235 19.97 2.41 1.69
N PHE A 236 19.27 3.46 2.11
CA PHE A 236 18.83 4.58 1.27
C PHE A 236 19.49 5.88 1.75
N TYR A 237 19.61 6.87 0.84
CA TYR A 237 20.11 8.22 1.14
C TYR A 237 21.42 8.27 1.95
N LYS A 238 22.53 7.83 1.35
CA LYS A 238 23.86 7.80 2.01
C LYS A 238 23.87 7.08 3.37
N GLY A 239 22.94 6.15 3.62
CA GLY A 239 22.87 5.35 4.85
C GLY A 239 22.04 5.98 5.97
N ASN A 240 21.30 7.06 5.70
CA ASN A 240 20.50 7.74 6.72
C ASN A 240 19.11 7.12 6.93
N LEU A 241 18.64 6.32 5.97
CA LEU A 241 17.41 5.55 6.11
C LEU A 241 17.74 4.08 5.81
N ASN A 242 17.69 3.24 6.83
CA ASN A 242 17.95 1.82 6.69
C ASN A 242 16.71 1.00 7.02
N TYR A 243 16.49 -0.05 6.24
CA TYR A 243 15.48 -1.05 6.52
C TYR A 243 16.21 -2.37 6.76
N ARG A 244 15.85 -3.08 7.82
CA ARG A 244 16.25 -4.48 8.00
C ARG A 244 15.00 -5.33 7.91
N ILE A 245 14.86 -6.08 6.83
CA ILE A 245 13.68 -6.86 6.51
C ILE A 245 13.97 -8.34 6.78
N LYS A 246 13.15 -8.96 7.62
CA LYS A 246 13.15 -10.39 7.91
C LYS A 246 11.91 -11.04 7.33
N GLU A 247 12.09 -12.28 6.91
CA GLU A 247 10.98 -13.14 6.53
C GLU A 247 10.87 -14.30 7.50
N HIS A 248 9.66 -14.52 7.99
CA HIS A 248 9.38 -15.60 8.92
C HIS A 248 7.99 -16.17 8.67
N LYS A 249 7.89 -17.44 8.28
CA LYS A 249 6.62 -18.17 8.10
C LYS A 249 5.61 -17.41 7.22
N GLY A 250 6.05 -16.89 6.08
CA GLY A 250 5.18 -16.12 5.18
C GLY A 250 4.83 -14.71 5.68
N MET A 251 5.48 -14.21 6.73
CA MET A 251 5.41 -12.81 7.18
C MET A 251 6.71 -12.06 6.86
N VAL A 252 6.59 -10.78 6.55
CA VAL A 252 7.70 -9.84 6.35
C VAL A 252 7.62 -8.82 7.47
N VAL A 253 8.61 -8.85 8.35
CA VAL A 253 8.77 -7.86 9.40
C VAL A 253 9.97 -7.01 9.01
N GLY A 254 9.91 -5.70 9.15
CA GLY A 254 11.11 -4.92 9.00
C GLY A 254 11.27 -3.83 10.03
N LEU A 255 12.52 -3.65 10.41
CA LEU A 255 13.00 -2.61 11.28
C LEU A 255 13.34 -1.40 10.41
N VAL A 256 12.73 -0.26 10.67
CA VAL A 256 13.12 1.00 10.03
C VAL A 256 14.00 1.76 11.01
N THR A 257 15.18 2.18 10.56
CA THR A 257 16.04 3.10 11.29
C THR A 257 16.25 4.35 10.46
N SER A 258 15.95 5.51 11.04
CA SER A 258 16.10 6.82 10.41
C SER A 258 17.01 7.66 11.27
N LYS A 259 18.05 8.25 10.68
CA LYS A 259 18.90 9.25 11.35
C LYS A 259 18.37 10.69 11.18
N PHE A 260 17.23 10.89 10.52
CA PHE A 260 16.66 12.20 10.30
C PHE A 260 15.58 12.53 11.33
N LYS A 261 15.71 13.67 12.03
CA LYS A 261 14.55 14.43 12.52
C LYS A 261 13.83 15.02 11.31
N THR A 262 12.87 14.31 10.72
CA THR A 262 11.98 14.90 9.71
C THR A 262 10.75 15.49 10.40
N SER A 263 10.03 16.39 9.73
CA SER A 263 8.73 16.88 10.21
C SER A 263 7.62 15.82 10.13
N GLU A 264 7.87 14.64 9.54
CA GLU A 264 6.95 13.51 9.63
C GLU A 264 7.03 12.91 11.04
N LEU A 265 5.90 12.89 11.76
CA LEU A 265 5.69 12.39 13.14
C LEU A 265 6.31 11.00 13.46
N TRP A 266 6.75 10.24 12.46
CA TRP A 266 7.34 8.88 12.57
C TRP A 266 8.86 8.84 12.47
N SER A 267 9.49 9.98 12.17
CA SER A 267 10.93 10.03 11.91
C SER A 267 11.77 10.34 13.15
N THR A 268 11.13 10.66 14.27
CA THR A 268 11.77 10.90 15.57
C THR A 268 12.06 9.64 16.36
N PHE A 269 11.99 8.47 15.73
CA PHE A 269 12.11 7.19 16.42
C PHE A 269 13.39 6.43 16.01
N ASP A 270 14.21 6.07 16.98
CA ASP A 270 15.54 5.51 16.73
C ASP A 270 15.50 4.10 16.11
N GLU A 271 14.59 3.20 16.52
CA GLU A 271 14.47 1.84 15.99
C GLU A 271 13.07 1.23 16.26
N HIS A 272 12.30 0.84 15.23
CA HIS A 272 11.03 0.10 15.40
C HIS A 272 10.86 -1.06 14.41
N TRP A 273 10.56 -2.25 14.93
CA TRP A 273 10.09 -3.36 14.12
C TRP A 273 8.62 -3.14 13.76
N ILE A 274 8.35 -2.98 12.48
CA ILE A 274 7.00 -2.90 11.94
C ILE A 274 6.72 -4.17 11.12
N ILE A 275 5.49 -4.67 11.21
CA ILE A 275 5.05 -5.69 10.25
C ILE A 275 4.89 -4.98 8.91
N ILE A 276 5.68 -5.39 7.93
CA ILE A 276 5.79 -4.74 6.62
C ILE A 276 4.89 -5.45 5.60
N GLY A 277 4.59 -6.74 5.79
CA GLY A 277 3.66 -7.48 4.92
C GLY A 277 3.72 -8.99 5.11
N LYS A 278 3.24 -9.74 4.12
CA LYS A 278 3.47 -11.19 4.00
C LYS A 278 4.60 -11.48 3.02
N SER A 279 5.43 -12.48 3.33
CA SER A 279 6.55 -12.95 2.52
C SER A 279 5.98 -13.89 1.47
N SER A 280 6.06 -13.47 0.21
CA SER A 280 5.84 -14.35 -0.93
C SER A 280 7.22 -14.69 -1.48
N LEU A 281 7.76 -15.85 -1.09
CA LEU A 281 8.86 -16.46 -1.82
C LEU A 281 8.29 -16.94 -3.15
N VAL A 282 8.85 -16.48 -4.26
CA VAL A 282 8.45 -16.85 -5.63
C VAL A 282 8.66 -18.35 -5.93
N ASN A 283 9.08 -19.15 -4.95
CA ASN A 283 9.25 -20.60 -5.08
C ASN A 283 8.20 -21.46 -4.37
N ASP A 284 7.29 -20.87 -3.57
CA ASP A 284 6.19 -21.64 -3.01
C ASP A 284 4.94 -21.49 -3.88
N LYS A 285 4.60 -22.58 -4.57
CA LYS A 285 3.39 -22.77 -5.38
C LYS A 285 2.16 -22.20 -4.65
N TYR A 286 1.76 -20.99 -5.06
CA TYR A 286 0.53 -20.27 -4.71
C TYR A 286 0.36 -19.88 -3.22
N SER A 287 0.48 -18.57 -2.93
CA SER A 287 -0.56 -17.90 -2.12
C SER A 287 -0.72 -16.42 -2.50
N PHE A 288 -1.85 -16.11 -3.14
CA PHE A 288 -2.44 -14.79 -3.15
C PHE A 288 -3.40 -14.71 -1.96
N ASP A 289 -2.93 -14.15 -0.82
CA ASP A 289 -3.81 -13.54 0.18
C ASP A 289 -3.04 -12.55 1.06
N ILE A 290 -2.93 -11.28 0.62
CA ILE A 290 -2.29 -10.19 1.38
C ILE A 290 -3.29 -9.04 1.56
N ALA A 291 -4.35 -9.31 2.33
CA ALA A 291 -4.95 -8.36 3.27
C ALA A 291 -6.04 -9.08 4.09
N ASN A 292 -5.66 -9.59 5.26
CA ASN A 292 -6.60 -9.67 6.37
C ASN A 292 -6.08 -8.78 7.49
N ARG A 293 -6.83 -7.68 7.66
CA ARG A 293 -6.97 -6.81 8.84
C ARG A 293 -5.76 -5.94 9.20
N ASN A 294 -6.03 -4.63 9.26
CA ASN A 294 -5.29 -3.74 10.15
C ASN A 294 -5.50 -4.28 11.57
N TYR A 295 -4.43 -4.56 12.31
CA TYR A 295 -4.21 -4.18 13.72
C TYR A 295 -2.71 -4.39 13.97
N LEU A 296 -2.02 -3.41 14.60
CA LEU A 296 -0.74 -3.71 15.23
C LEU A 296 -1.06 -4.40 16.56
N VAL A 297 -1.27 -5.70 16.46
CA VAL A 297 -1.26 -6.69 17.52
C VAL A 297 -0.44 -7.84 16.93
N ILE A 298 0.50 -8.44 17.67
CA ILE A 298 1.37 -9.52 17.15
C ILE A 298 0.59 -10.86 17.01
N ALA A 299 -0.73 -10.83 17.13
CA ALA A 299 -1.66 -11.94 16.96
C ALA A 299 -2.94 -11.44 16.25
N PRO A 300 -3.69 -12.31 15.54
CA PRO A 300 -5.02 -11.95 15.07
C PRO A 300 -5.81 -11.50 16.31
N GLY A 301 -6.26 -10.25 16.34
CA GLY A 301 -7.05 -9.75 17.46
C GLY A 301 -8.17 -10.73 17.84
N ILE A 302 -8.57 -10.72 19.11
CA ILE A 302 -9.65 -11.57 19.65
C ILE A 302 -10.77 -11.63 18.62
N LYS A 303 -11.09 -12.84 18.16
CA LYS A 303 -12.21 -13.02 17.24
C LYS A 303 -13.49 -12.98 18.04
N TYR A 304 -14.50 -12.34 17.46
CA TYR A 304 -15.86 -12.51 17.93
C TYR A 304 -16.21 -14.01 17.89
N PRO A 305 -16.55 -14.65 19.02
CA PRO A 305 -16.87 -16.06 19.03
C PRO A 305 -18.02 -16.35 18.06
N LYS A 306 -17.83 -17.31 17.15
CA LYS A 306 -18.83 -17.62 16.11
C LYS A 306 -20.21 -17.93 16.73
N VAL A 307 -20.22 -18.69 17.83
CA VAL A 307 -21.43 -19.03 18.59
C VAL A 307 -22.12 -17.79 19.16
N ALA A 308 -21.36 -16.81 19.65
CA ALA A 308 -21.92 -15.55 20.13
C ALA A 308 -22.54 -14.74 18.99
N PHE A 309 -21.88 -14.69 17.83
CA PHE A 309 -22.39 -13.98 16.65
C PHE A 309 -23.68 -14.62 16.11
N GLU A 310 -23.70 -15.95 15.95
CA GLU A 310 -24.87 -16.70 15.47
C GLU A 310 -26.07 -16.55 16.40
N ARG A 311 -25.83 -16.32 17.69
CA ARG A 311 -26.88 -16.08 18.71
C ARG A 311 -27.17 -14.59 18.96
N GLY A 312 -26.52 -13.67 18.25
CA GLY A 312 -26.70 -12.22 18.44
C GLY A 312 -26.29 -11.68 19.81
N ILE A 313 -25.43 -12.40 20.55
CA ILE A 313 -25.01 -12.09 21.91
C ILE A 313 -23.99 -10.96 21.87
N GLN A 314 -24.25 -9.86 22.58
CA GLN A 314 -23.38 -8.68 22.73
C GLN A 314 -23.08 -8.44 24.21
N GLY A 315 -21.97 -7.76 24.53
CA GLY A 315 -21.57 -7.57 25.92
C GLY A 315 -20.12 -7.14 26.13
N GLU A 316 -19.68 -7.19 27.38
CA GLU A 316 -18.33 -6.81 27.80
C GLU A 316 -17.73 -7.87 28.73
N ILE A 317 -16.40 -8.00 28.68
CA ILE A 317 -15.63 -8.88 29.55
C ILE A 317 -14.34 -8.19 29.99
N ASP A 318 -14.10 -8.20 31.29
CA ASP A 318 -12.92 -7.66 31.95
C ASP A 318 -11.97 -8.82 32.25
N LEU A 319 -10.77 -8.76 31.70
CA LEU A 319 -9.73 -9.77 31.90
C LEU A 319 -8.56 -9.20 32.71
N ILE A 320 -8.13 -9.94 33.73
CA ILE A 320 -6.86 -9.73 34.41
C ILE A 320 -5.91 -10.84 34.02
N PHE A 321 -4.69 -10.51 33.63
CA PHE A 321 -3.68 -11.50 33.24
C PHE A 321 -2.27 -11.00 33.55
N ASN A 322 -1.33 -11.93 33.62
CA ASN A 322 0.10 -11.61 33.64
C ASN A 322 0.67 -11.74 32.23
N LEU A 323 1.76 -11.02 31.94
CA LEU A 323 2.48 -11.12 30.68
C LEU A 323 3.84 -11.79 30.92
N LYS A 324 4.06 -12.92 30.26
CA LYS A 324 5.33 -13.63 30.29
C LYS A 324 6.03 -13.54 28.95
N LYS A 325 7.34 -13.32 28.98
CA LYS A 325 8.17 -13.33 27.77
C LYS A 325 8.01 -14.66 27.02
N ASP A 326 7.66 -14.58 25.73
CA ASP A 326 7.49 -15.76 24.90
C ASP A 326 8.86 -16.30 24.46
N SER A 327 9.34 -17.31 25.18
CA SER A 327 10.63 -17.97 24.92
C SER A 327 10.65 -18.80 23.64
N THR A 328 9.49 -19.07 23.02
CA THR A 328 9.41 -19.84 21.77
C THR A 328 9.75 -19.00 20.54
N LEU A 329 9.88 -17.68 20.69
CA LEU A 329 10.14 -16.75 19.60
C LEU A 329 11.61 -16.27 19.60
N PRO A 330 12.29 -16.32 18.44
CA PRO A 330 13.75 -16.36 18.37
C PRO A 330 14.48 -15.03 18.66
N LYS A 331 13.79 -13.92 18.98
CA LYS A 331 14.36 -12.66 19.53
C LYS A 331 13.30 -11.57 19.74
N GLY A 332 13.36 -10.87 20.88
CA GLY A 332 12.61 -9.63 21.14
C GLY A 332 11.73 -9.70 22.38
N SER A 333 11.28 -8.53 22.80
CA SER A 333 10.36 -8.29 23.91
C SER A 333 8.92 -8.66 23.57
N ILE A 334 8.73 -9.89 23.10
CA ILE A 334 7.40 -10.43 22.81
C ILE A 334 6.91 -11.13 24.07
N TYR A 335 5.73 -10.75 24.52
CA TYR A 335 5.09 -11.32 25.70
C TYR A 335 3.76 -11.97 25.30
N LYS A 336 3.40 -13.02 26.02
CA LYS A 336 2.10 -13.68 25.92
C LYS A 336 1.34 -13.51 27.24
N PRO A 337 0.00 -13.39 27.20
CA PRO A 337 -0.80 -13.47 28.40
C PRO A 337 -0.64 -14.87 29.01
N ILE A 338 -0.61 -14.91 30.32
CA ILE A 338 -0.68 -16.11 31.16
C ILE A 338 -1.60 -15.77 32.34
N ASP A 339 -2.11 -16.79 33.03
CA ASP A 339 -2.96 -16.61 34.21
C ASP A 339 -4.17 -15.69 33.94
N ILE A 340 -4.80 -15.86 32.77
CA ILE A 340 -5.94 -15.05 32.35
C ILE A 340 -7.15 -15.40 33.21
N ASN A 341 -7.68 -14.41 33.90
CA ASN A 341 -8.85 -14.51 34.75
C ASN A 341 -9.92 -13.52 34.30
N VAL A 342 -11.18 -13.95 34.36
CA VAL A 342 -12.34 -13.09 34.11
C VAL A 342 -12.68 -12.37 35.41
N GLN A 343 -12.54 -11.04 35.43
CA GLN A 343 -12.88 -10.20 36.57
C GLN A 343 -14.38 -9.88 36.60
N ALA A 344 -14.93 -9.56 35.43
CA ALA A 344 -16.34 -9.30 35.22
C ALA A 344 -16.72 -9.70 33.79
N SER A 345 -17.94 -10.17 33.59
CA SER A 345 -18.44 -10.52 32.25
C SER A 345 -19.94 -10.33 32.22
N SER A 346 -20.44 -9.71 31.15
CA SER A 346 -21.86 -9.72 30.84
C SER A 346 -22.28 -10.94 30.00
N PHE A 347 -21.33 -11.83 29.69
CA PHE A 347 -21.57 -13.05 28.92
C PHE A 347 -21.83 -14.25 29.81
N SER A 348 -22.43 -15.30 29.24
CA SER A 348 -22.44 -16.61 29.90
C SER A 348 -21.02 -17.15 30.07
N GLU A 349 -20.85 -18.08 30.99
CA GLU A 349 -19.56 -18.76 31.24
C GLU A 349 -19.02 -19.44 29.97
N GLU A 350 -19.88 -20.09 29.18
CA GLU A 350 -19.54 -20.71 27.89
C GLU A 350 -18.87 -19.70 26.93
N ILE A 351 -19.49 -18.53 26.73
CA ILE A 351 -18.97 -17.50 25.82
C ILE A 351 -17.71 -16.84 26.40
N SER A 352 -17.68 -16.62 27.71
CA SER A 352 -16.50 -16.07 28.40
C SER A 352 -15.27 -16.96 28.22
N ASN A 353 -15.43 -18.28 28.37
CA ASN A 353 -14.35 -19.25 28.17
C ASN A 353 -13.84 -19.28 26.72
N LEU A 354 -14.73 -19.13 25.73
CA LEU A 354 -14.33 -19.01 24.33
C LEU A 354 -13.50 -17.73 24.09
N ILE A 355 -13.90 -16.60 24.68
CA ILE A 355 -13.15 -15.34 24.56
C ILE A 355 -11.77 -15.47 25.19
N VAL A 356 -11.68 -16.06 26.38
CA VAL A 356 -10.40 -16.33 27.07
C VAL A 356 -9.50 -17.23 26.23
N SER A 357 -10.05 -18.28 25.62
CA SER A 357 -9.27 -19.19 24.77
C SER A 357 -8.68 -18.52 23.53
N GLU A 358 -9.42 -17.59 22.91
CA GLU A 358 -8.90 -16.79 21.80
C GLU A 358 -7.85 -15.78 22.29
N PHE A 359 -8.01 -15.26 23.51
CA PHE A 359 -7.08 -14.31 24.12
C PHE A 359 -5.74 -14.93 24.53
N ASP A 360 -5.67 -16.22 24.90
CA ASP A 360 -4.40 -16.92 25.21
C ASP A 360 -3.43 -16.93 24.01
N SER A 361 -3.97 -16.90 22.80
CA SER A 361 -3.17 -16.82 21.57
C SER A 361 -2.56 -15.43 21.31
N PHE A 362 -2.91 -14.42 22.11
CA PHE A 362 -2.51 -13.03 21.90
C PHE A 362 -1.02 -12.80 22.20
N ARG A 363 -0.41 -11.83 21.51
CA ARG A 363 1.02 -11.51 21.68
C ARG A 363 1.24 -10.01 21.68
N TYR A 364 2.03 -9.55 22.64
CA TYR A 364 2.37 -8.16 22.89
C TYR A 364 3.82 -7.88 22.51
N SER A 365 4.09 -6.79 21.80
CA SER A 365 5.45 -6.26 21.64
C SER A 365 5.67 -5.16 22.65
N ILE A 366 6.68 -5.27 23.49
CA ILE A 366 6.97 -4.26 24.51
C ILE A 366 8.36 -3.70 24.27
N THR A 367 8.48 -2.46 23.80
CA THR A 367 9.80 -1.84 23.61
C THR A 367 10.42 -1.48 24.96
N GLY A 368 11.74 -1.70 25.13
CA GLY A 368 12.47 -1.38 26.37
C GLY A 368 12.99 -2.61 27.13
N GLN A 369 13.82 -2.35 28.16
CA GLN A 369 14.16 -3.38 29.16
C GLN A 369 12.98 -3.51 30.12
N VAL A 370 12.29 -4.63 30.03
CA VAL A 370 11.14 -4.95 30.88
C VAL A 370 11.44 -6.26 31.59
N SER A 371 10.90 -6.40 32.80
CA SER A 371 10.95 -7.66 33.55
C SER A 371 10.47 -8.82 32.65
N PRO A 372 11.07 -10.03 32.75
CA PRO A 372 10.61 -11.22 32.03
C PRO A 372 9.16 -11.60 32.35
N LEU A 373 8.60 -11.06 33.43
CA LEU A 373 7.21 -11.17 33.84
C LEU A 373 6.66 -9.77 34.19
N ILE A 374 5.53 -9.40 33.62
CA ILE A 374 4.78 -8.20 34.00
C ILE A 374 3.48 -8.68 34.63
N GLU A 375 3.25 -8.32 35.87
CA GLU A 375 2.13 -8.81 36.65
C GLU A 375 0.92 -7.89 36.54
N SER A 376 -0.28 -8.46 36.66
CA SER A 376 -1.55 -7.74 36.89
C SER A 376 -1.94 -6.71 35.82
N VAL A 377 -1.88 -7.11 34.55
CA VAL A 377 -2.43 -6.32 33.43
C VAL A 377 -3.95 -6.48 33.39
N ASN A 378 -4.68 -5.37 33.33
CA ASN A 378 -6.14 -5.35 33.20
C ASN A 378 -6.56 -4.83 31.82
N GLU A 379 -7.39 -5.59 31.13
CA GLU A 379 -7.93 -5.28 29.81
C GLU A 379 -9.44 -5.53 29.76
N ARG A 380 -10.22 -4.48 29.48
CA ARG A 380 -11.64 -4.62 29.16
C ARG A 380 -11.83 -4.79 27.66
N ILE A 381 -12.54 -5.85 27.29
CA ILE A 381 -12.89 -6.18 25.91
C ILE A 381 -14.40 -6.07 25.75
N SER A 382 -14.85 -5.25 24.79
CA SER A 382 -16.26 -5.15 24.43
C SER A 382 -16.54 -5.84 23.10
N LEU A 383 -17.57 -6.68 23.05
CA LEU A 383 -18.09 -7.30 21.83
C LEU A 383 -19.44 -6.66 21.46
N SER A 384 -19.53 -6.08 20.26
CA SER A 384 -20.79 -5.50 19.76
C SER A 384 -21.05 -5.86 18.30
N ILE A 385 -22.32 -5.87 17.90
CA ILE A 385 -22.75 -6.11 16.51
C ILE A 385 -23.35 -4.82 15.98
N ASN A 386 -22.63 -4.15 15.08
CA ASN A 386 -23.04 -2.90 14.46
C ASN A 386 -23.40 -3.17 13.01
N ASP A 387 -24.65 -2.92 12.62
CA ASP A 387 -25.16 -3.19 11.25
C ASP A 387 -24.90 -4.62 10.76
N GLY A 388 -25.06 -5.61 11.65
CA GLY A 388 -24.78 -7.02 11.34
C GLY A 388 -23.30 -7.39 11.25
N VAL A 389 -22.39 -6.45 11.57
CA VAL A 389 -20.95 -6.66 11.59
C VAL A 389 -20.46 -6.84 13.03
N PRO A 390 -19.85 -7.98 13.39
CA PRO A 390 -19.26 -8.17 14.70
C PRO A 390 -18.00 -7.30 14.86
N THR A 391 -17.92 -6.60 15.98
CA THR A 391 -16.82 -5.72 16.34
C THR A 391 -16.31 -6.06 17.74
N VAL A 392 -15.00 -5.89 17.92
CA VAL A 392 -14.29 -6.11 19.19
C VAL A 392 -13.49 -4.85 19.48
N SER A 393 -13.69 -4.25 20.64
CA SER A 393 -12.95 -3.07 21.11
C SER A 393 -12.27 -3.34 22.43
N PHE A 394 -11.23 -2.55 22.70
CA PHE A 394 -10.42 -2.58 23.92
C PHE A 394 -10.58 -1.22 24.60
N GLU A 395 -10.95 -1.19 25.88
CA GLU A 395 -11.14 0.07 26.62
C GLU A 395 -9.79 0.72 26.97
N ASN A 396 -8.84 -0.11 27.41
CA ASN A 396 -7.49 0.33 27.67
C ASN A 396 -6.69 0.20 26.38
N ASN A 397 -6.40 1.32 25.70
CA ASN A 397 -5.42 1.27 24.61
C ASN A 397 -4.14 0.64 25.18
N PRO A 398 -3.62 -0.49 24.65
CA PRO A 398 -2.50 -1.20 25.25
C PRO A 398 -1.31 -0.28 25.51
N LYS A 399 -1.17 0.77 24.68
CA LYS A 399 -0.18 1.83 24.83
C LYS A 399 -0.20 2.54 26.21
N ARG A 400 -1.38 2.78 26.81
CA ARG A 400 -1.51 3.50 28.09
C ARG A 400 -1.11 2.67 29.31
N VAL A 401 -1.35 1.35 29.27
CA VAL A 401 -1.00 0.44 30.38
C VAL A 401 0.52 0.40 30.61
N PHE A 402 1.31 0.55 29.54
CA PHE A 402 2.77 0.46 29.62
C PHE A 402 3.46 1.80 29.91
N GLU A 403 2.86 2.93 29.55
CA GLU A 403 3.35 4.27 29.94
C GLU A 403 3.33 4.43 31.48
N SER A 404 2.31 3.88 32.17
CA SER A 404 2.26 3.91 33.65
C SER A 404 3.34 3.05 34.33
N TYR A 405 3.75 1.93 33.73
CA TYR A 405 4.80 1.05 34.30
C TYR A 405 6.21 1.63 34.15
N GLU A 406 6.52 2.29 33.04
CA GLU A 406 7.81 2.99 32.87
C GLU A 406 7.96 4.17 33.85
N HIS A 407 6.86 4.87 34.15
CA HIS A 407 6.86 5.93 35.15
C HIS A 407 7.01 5.39 36.59
N ALA A 408 6.31 4.30 36.93
CA ALA A 408 6.39 3.68 38.26
C ALA A 408 7.81 3.15 38.58
N ASN A 409 8.49 2.54 37.62
CA ASN A 409 9.86 2.04 37.80
C ASN A 409 10.93 3.14 37.85
N LYS A 410 10.67 4.31 37.24
CA LYS A 410 11.54 5.48 37.36
C LYS A 410 11.36 6.21 38.70
N SER A 411 10.16 6.20 39.28
CA SER A 411 9.91 6.81 40.60
C SER A 411 10.44 5.98 41.78
N SER A 412 10.68 4.68 41.60
CA SER A 412 11.27 3.81 42.64
C SER A 412 12.81 3.76 42.60
N GLN A 413 13.45 4.52 41.69
CA GLN A 413 14.91 4.59 41.52
C GLN A 413 15.49 5.97 41.88
N ASN A 414 14.66 6.90 42.36
CA ASN A 414 15.05 8.13 43.05
C ASN A 414 14.51 8.06 44.47
#